data_AF-A0A126T5D0-F1
#
_entry.id   AF-A0A126T5D0-F1
#
_cell.length_a   1.000
_cell.length_b   1.000
_cell.length_c   1.000
_cell.angle_alpha   90.00
_cell.angle_beta   90.00
_cell.angle_gamma   90.00
#
_symmetry.space_group_name_H-M   'P 1'
#
loop_
_entity.id
_entity.type
_entity.pdbx_description
1 polymer ?
#
loop_
_entity_poly.entity_id
_entity_poly.type
_entity_poly.pdbx_seq_one_letter_code
_entity_poly.pdbx_strand_id
1 'polypeptide(L)'
;MKRMLVIFGILVLSGCSEKEEYQSVVLEQMKQDKDIKDYGIEPEIMTKCVVDTSSNNMPGLFLIDPERRKAYKNYARMLDLNKSTDPQKTLNELRESFGAAKELAEAHSNYVESIVECMSGLVTGGEEKLKNAK
;
A
#
# COMPACT_ATOMS: atom_id res chain seq x y z
N MET A 1 16.81 -44.08 -18.09
CA MET A 1 16.46 -42.73 -18.58
C MET A 1 15.84 -41.98 -17.43
N LYS A 2 16.60 -41.01 -16.91
CA LYS A 2 16.34 -40.24 -15.70
C LYS A 2 16.15 -38.80 -16.18
N ARG A 3 15.25 -38.04 -15.54
CA ARG A 3 14.91 -36.62 -15.78
C ARG A 3 13.64 -36.41 -16.62
N MET A 4 12.49 -36.67 -15.99
CA MET A 4 11.33 -35.81 -16.18
C MET A 4 10.77 -35.47 -14.81
N LEU A 5 11.33 -34.42 -14.20
CA LEU A 5 10.78 -33.78 -13.02
C LEU A 5 11.06 -32.29 -13.17
N VAL A 6 10.03 -31.51 -12.82
CA VAL A 6 10.03 -30.05 -12.62
C VAL A 6 9.83 -29.19 -13.87
N ILE A 7 8.58 -29.12 -14.34
CA ILE A 7 8.03 -27.89 -14.95
C ILE A 7 6.60 -27.72 -14.40
N PHE A 8 6.47 -27.30 -13.15
CA PHE A 8 5.18 -26.91 -12.56
C PHE A 8 5.34 -25.82 -11.49
N GLY A 9 6.20 -24.83 -11.74
CA GLY A 9 6.61 -23.84 -10.73
C GLY A 9 6.74 -22.39 -11.20
N ILE A 10 6.09 -21.97 -12.29
CA ILE A 10 6.18 -20.57 -12.77
C ILE A 10 4.81 -19.86 -12.85
N LEU A 11 3.69 -20.57 -12.69
CA LEU A 11 2.35 -19.96 -12.82
C LEU A 11 1.84 -19.18 -11.59
N VAL A 12 2.67 -18.94 -10.57
CA VAL A 12 2.24 -18.30 -9.30
C VAL A 12 2.73 -16.85 -9.15
N LEU A 13 3.54 -16.32 -10.07
CA LEU A 13 4.15 -14.99 -9.90
C LEU A 13 3.31 -13.81 -10.39
N SER A 14 2.21 -14.04 -11.10
CA SER A 14 1.36 -12.95 -11.62
C SER A 14 0.32 -12.41 -10.62
N GLY A 15 0.29 -12.92 -9.38
CA GLY A 15 -0.64 -12.50 -8.33
C GLY A 15 -0.08 -11.49 -7.32
N CYS A 16 1.25 -11.25 -7.31
CA CYS A 16 1.91 -10.37 -6.34
C CYS A 16 2.24 -8.97 -6.89
N SER A 17 2.27 -8.79 -8.21
CA SER A 17 2.78 -7.56 -8.83
C SER A 17 2.03 -6.30 -8.40
N GLU A 18 0.70 -6.39 -8.24
CA GLU A 18 -0.09 -5.22 -7.87
C GLU A 18 0.13 -4.76 -6.42
N LYS A 19 0.26 -5.70 -5.48
CA LYS A 19 0.56 -5.35 -4.09
C LYS A 19 1.97 -4.76 -3.99
N GLU A 20 2.92 -5.31 -4.75
CA GLU A 20 4.30 -4.80 -4.81
C GLU A 20 4.35 -3.38 -5.38
N GLU A 21 3.60 -3.10 -6.46
CA GLU A 21 3.45 -1.76 -7.02
C GLU A 21 2.89 -0.79 -5.98
N TYR A 22 1.76 -1.13 -5.34
CA TYR A 22 1.20 -0.31 -4.26
C TYR A 22 2.21 -0.07 -3.13
N GLN A 23 2.89 -1.12 -2.67
CA GLN A 23 3.90 -1.02 -1.63
C GLN A 23 5.06 -0.11 -2.04
N SER A 24 5.50 -0.16 -3.30
CA SER A 24 6.58 0.69 -3.81
C SER A 24 6.20 2.17 -3.82
N VAL A 25 4.97 2.49 -4.20
CA VAL A 25 4.45 3.87 -4.19
C VAL A 25 4.35 4.39 -2.76
N VAL A 26 3.83 3.59 -1.84
CA VAL A 26 3.79 3.93 -0.42
C VAL A 26 5.21 4.14 0.13
N LEU A 27 6.16 3.26 -0.19
CA LEU A 27 7.54 3.38 0.26
C LEU A 27 8.20 4.67 -0.21
N GLU A 28 7.94 5.08 -1.45
CA GLU A 28 8.45 6.35 -1.98
C GLU A 28 7.91 7.53 -1.17
N GLN A 29 6.62 7.55 -0.86
CA GLN A 29 6.02 8.57 0.01
C GLN A 29 6.63 8.55 1.40
N MET A 30 6.78 7.37 2.02
CA MET A 30 7.34 7.24 3.37
C MET A 30 8.80 7.70 3.45
N LYS A 31 9.58 7.52 2.38
CA LYS A 31 10.97 8.02 2.29
C LYS A 31 11.06 9.53 2.15
N GLN A 32 10.02 10.16 1.61
CA GLN A 32 9.97 11.61 1.40
C GLN A 32 9.39 12.34 2.62
N ASP A 33 8.49 11.68 3.36
CA ASP A 33 7.83 12.22 4.54
C ASP A 33 8.84 12.72 5.61
N LYS A 34 8.57 13.90 6.14
CA LYS A 34 9.41 14.56 7.13
C LYS A 34 9.18 13.99 8.52
N ASP A 35 7.94 13.72 8.89
CA ASP A 35 7.59 13.26 10.23
C ASP A 35 8.17 11.86 10.48
N ILE A 36 8.14 10.98 9.47
CA ILE A 36 8.79 9.67 9.54
C ILE A 36 10.28 9.79 9.90
N LYS A 37 10.99 10.75 9.29
CA LYS A 37 12.41 11.00 9.59
C LYS A 37 12.61 11.62 10.97
N ASP A 38 11.80 12.61 11.32
CA ASP A 38 11.92 13.34 12.58
C ASP A 38 11.65 12.42 13.79
N TYR A 39 10.72 11.47 13.66
CA TYR A 39 10.45 10.44 14.68
C TYR A 39 11.39 9.23 14.61
N GLY A 40 12.35 9.20 13.67
CA GLY A 40 13.31 8.10 13.53
C GLY A 40 12.68 6.76 13.15
N ILE A 41 11.55 6.79 12.43
CA ILE A 41 10.84 5.59 11.99
C ILE A 41 11.47 5.08 10.69
N GLU A 42 11.76 3.78 10.62
CA GLU A 42 12.23 3.17 9.37
C GLU A 42 11.12 3.20 8.30
N PRO A 43 11.36 3.80 7.11
CA PRO A 43 10.34 3.92 6.07
C PRO A 43 9.75 2.57 5.66
N GLU A 44 10.55 1.51 5.64
CA GLU A 44 10.14 0.14 5.30
C GLU A 44 9.15 -0.43 6.31
N ILE A 45 9.34 -0.17 7.62
CA ILE A 45 8.41 -0.60 8.68
C ILE A 45 7.09 0.16 8.58
N MET A 46 7.16 1.48 8.39
CA MET A 46 5.96 2.31 8.21
C MET A 46 5.17 1.87 6.97
N THR A 47 5.86 1.66 5.85
CA THR A 47 5.27 1.17 4.59
C THR A 47 4.53 -0.13 4.81
N LYS A 48 5.18 -1.11 5.46
CA LYS A 48 4.55 -2.40 5.74
C LYS A 48 3.28 -2.24 6.56
N CYS A 49 3.33 -1.44 7.62
CA CYS A 49 2.16 -1.16 8.45
C CYS A 49 1.03 -0.54 7.62
N VAL A 50 1.31 0.56 6.91
CA VAL A 50 0.29 1.29 6.13
C VAL A 50 -0.32 0.40 5.05
N VAL A 51 0.50 -0.38 4.33
CA VAL A 51 0.00 -1.31 3.30
C VAL A 51 -0.89 -2.37 3.93
N ASP A 52 -0.47 -3.00 5.02
CA ASP A 52 -1.26 -4.06 5.66
C ASP A 52 -2.56 -3.50 6.28
N THR A 53 -2.52 -2.36 6.96
CA THR A 53 -3.69 -1.70 7.56
C THR A 53 -4.69 -1.23 6.50
N SER A 54 -4.24 -0.47 5.50
CA SER A 54 -5.12 0.02 4.43
C SER A 54 -5.72 -1.12 3.60
N SER A 55 -4.97 -2.21 3.44
CA SER A 55 -5.45 -3.42 2.76
C SER A 55 -6.64 -4.04 3.48
N ASN A 56 -6.76 -3.96 4.80
CA ASN A 56 -7.86 -4.61 5.51
C ASN A 56 -9.24 -4.09 5.09
N ASN A 57 -9.31 -2.83 4.65
CA ASN A 57 -10.54 -2.19 4.18
C ASN A 57 -10.64 -2.10 2.64
N MET A 58 -9.76 -2.78 1.90
CA MET A 58 -9.88 -2.88 0.45
C MET A 58 -10.87 -3.98 0.03
N PRO A 59 -11.55 -3.83 -1.13
CA PRO A 59 -12.35 -4.90 -1.73
C PRO A 59 -11.57 -6.21 -1.98
N GLY A 60 -12.30 -7.33 -2.02
CA GLY A 60 -11.75 -8.68 -2.22
C GLY A 60 -11.18 -9.30 -0.94
N LEU A 61 -11.05 -10.64 -0.91
CA LEU A 61 -10.72 -11.36 0.33
C LEU A 61 -9.25 -11.81 0.43
N PHE A 62 -8.61 -12.12 -0.69
CA PHE A 62 -7.25 -12.67 -0.73
C PHE A 62 -6.44 -12.10 -1.89
N LEU A 63 -5.11 -12.28 -1.86
CA LEU A 63 -4.19 -11.61 -2.79
C LEU A 63 -4.45 -11.89 -4.28
N ILE A 64 -4.91 -13.10 -4.62
CA ILE A 64 -5.20 -13.49 -6.00
C ILE A 64 -6.63 -13.15 -6.46
N ASP A 65 -7.45 -12.57 -5.58
CA ASP A 65 -8.79 -12.08 -5.92
C ASP A 65 -8.69 -10.94 -6.94
N PRO A 66 -9.36 -11.01 -8.10
CA PRO A 66 -9.33 -9.94 -9.09
C PRO A 66 -9.73 -8.56 -8.53
N GLU A 67 -10.70 -8.50 -7.63
CA GLU A 67 -11.13 -7.23 -7.01
C GLU A 67 -10.05 -6.69 -6.07
N ARG A 68 -9.36 -7.58 -5.35
CA ARG A 68 -8.23 -7.21 -4.49
C ARG A 68 -7.07 -6.64 -5.31
N ARG A 69 -6.72 -7.29 -6.42
CA ARG A 69 -5.66 -6.83 -7.32
C ARG A 69 -6.01 -5.50 -7.98
N LYS A 70 -7.27 -5.32 -8.38
CA LYS A 70 -7.77 -4.05 -8.89
C LYS A 70 -7.70 -2.95 -7.84
N ALA A 71 -8.06 -3.24 -6.58
CA ALA A 71 -7.95 -2.30 -5.49
C ALA A 71 -6.50 -1.82 -5.30
N TYR A 72 -5.52 -2.73 -5.28
CA TYR A 72 -4.11 -2.33 -5.19
C TYR A 72 -3.67 -1.39 -6.32
N LYS A 73 -4.01 -1.70 -7.57
CA LYS A 73 -3.70 -0.81 -8.72
C LYS A 73 -4.33 0.56 -8.55
N ASN A 74 -5.60 0.60 -8.15
CA ASN A 74 -6.34 1.84 -7.99
C ASN A 74 -5.75 2.70 -6.85
N TYR A 75 -5.38 2.09 -5.73
CA TYR A 75 -4.68 2.79 -4.64
C TYR A 75 -3.31 3.32 -5.09
N ALA A 76 -2.51 2.52 -5.79
CA ALA A 76 -1.22 2.96 -6.34
C ALA A 76 -1.40 4.19 -7.25
N ARG A 77 -2.33 4.11 -8.22
CA ARG A 77 -2.65 5.23 -9.13
C ARG A 77 -3.18 6.47 -8.40
N MET A 78 -3.97 6.27 -7.35
CA MET A 78 -4.48 7.37 -6.52
C MET A 78 -3.33 8.13 -5.84
N LEU A 79 -2.35 7.40 -5.29
CA LEU A 79 -1.20 8.00 -4.61
C LEU A 79 -0.21 8.67 -5.56
N ASP A 80 -0.10 8.18 -6.80
CA ASP A 80 0.73 8.76 -7.86
C ASP A 80 0.01 9.82 -8.70
N LEU A 81 -1.19 10.26 -8.30
CA LEU A 81 -1.97 11.26 -9.06
C LEU A 81 -1.16 12.53 -9.37
N ASN A 82 -0.30 12.97 -8.45
CA ASN A 82 0.56 14.15 -8.61
C ASN A 82 1.71 13.94 -9.62
N LYS A 83 2.06 12.71 -9.95
CA LYS A 83 3.05 12.35 -10.98
C LYS A 83 2.44 12.22 -12.36
N SER A 84 1.11 12.29 -12.48
CA SER A 84 0.43 12.18 -13.76
C SER A 84 0.74 13.37 -14.67
N THR A 85 0.92 13.10 -15.96
CA THR A 85 1.06 14.12 -17.00
C THR A 85 -0.26 14.89 -17.24
N ASP A 86 -1.39 14.28 -16.89
CA ASP A 86 -2.71 14.92 -16.90
C ASP A 86 -3.49 14.53 -15.62
N PRO A 87 -3.27 15.25 -14.50
CA PRO A 87 -3.92 14.95 -13.23
C PRO A 87 -5.45 15.05 -13.28
N GLN A 88 -6.00 15.97 -14.07
CA GLN A 88 -7.46 16.16 -14.13
C GLN A 88 -8.13 14.98 -14.82
N LYS A 89 -7.56 14.50 -15.94
CA LYS A 89 -8.02 13.29 -16.60
C LYS A 89 -7.85 12.07 -15.69
N THR A 90 -6.70 11.93 -15.05
CA THR A 90 -6.40 10.82 -14.14
C THR A 90 -7.38 10.78 -12.96
N LEU A 91 -7.71 11.93 -12.39
CA LEU A 91 -8.70 12.03 -11.32
C LEU A 91 -10.09 11.58 -11.79
N ASN A 92 -10.48 11.92 -13.01
CA ASN A 92 -11.76 11.46 -13.58
C ASN A 92 -11.78 9.93 -13.78
N GLU A 93 -10.70 9.36 -14.34
CA GLU A 93 -10.55 7.92 -14.49
C GLU A 93 -10.53 7.19 -13.13
N LEU A 94 -9.93 7.79 -12.10
CA LEU A 94 -9.92 7.24 -10.75
C LEU A 94 -11.33 7.19 -10.16
N ARG A 95 -12.12 8.26 -10.30
CA ARG A 95 -13.53 8.28 -9.85
C ARG A 95 -14.34 7.14 -10.45
N GLU A 96 -14.15 6.88 -11.75
CA GLU A 96 -14.78 5.75 -12.44
C GLU A 96 -14.23 4.39 -11.96
N SER A 97 -12.92 4.30 -11.76
CA SER A 97 -12.23 3.06 -11.34
C SER A 97 -12.65 2.61 -9.93
N PHE A 98 -12.94 3.55 -9.04
CA PHE A 98 -13.45 3.31 -7.68
C PHE A 98 -14.98 3.19 -7.62
N GLY A 99 -15.70 3.54 -8.68
CA GLY A 99 -17.17 3.49 -8.75
C GLY A 99 -17.78 4.89 -8.84
N ALA A 100 -17.51 5.75 -7.86
CA ALA A 100 -17.77 7.18 -7.96
C ALA A 100 -16.79 8.00 -7.12
N ALA A 101 -17.00 9.32 -7.10
CA ALA A 101 -16.15 10.25 -6.37
C ALA A 101 -16.16 10.03 -4.85
N LYS A 102 -17.26 9.51 -4.31
CA LYS A 102 -17.39 9.22 -2.87
C LYS A 102 -16.47 8.06 -2.46
N GLU A 103 -16.48 6.99 -3.23
CA GLU A 103 -15.67 5.79 -3.00
C GLU A 103 -14.18 6.06 -3.17
N LEU A 104 -13.81 6.94 -4.11
CA LEU A 104 -12.44 7.45 -4.22
C LEU A 104 -12.02 8.23 -2.96
N ALA A 105 -12.89 9.11 -2.44
CA ALA A 105 -12.61 9.87 -1.23
C ALA A 105 -12.53 8.98 0.02
N GLU A 106 -13.38 7.96 0.11
CA GLU A 106 -13.33 6.95 1.17
C GLU A 106 -12.04 6.12 1.10
N ALA A 107 -11.60 5.72 -0.10
CA ALA A 107 -10.33 5.02 -0.29
C ALA A 107 -9.12 5.86 0.11
N HIS A 108 -9.13 7.15 -0.25
CA HIS A 108 -8.09 8.08 0.20
C HIS A 108 -8.11 8.27 1.72
N SER A 109 -9.30 8.36 2.32
CA SER A 109 -9.45 8.49 3.78
C SER A 109 -8.92 7.25 4.49
N ASN A 110 -9.27 6.04 4.03
CA ASN A 110 -8.72 4.79 4.54
C ASN A 110 -7.19 4.77 4.51
N TYR A 111 -6.58 5.27 3.44
CA TYR A 111 -5.12 5.38 3.35
C TYR A 111 -4.54 6.34 4.39
N VAL A 112 -5.10 7.54 4.51
CA VAL A 112 -4.63 8.56 5.47
C VAL A 112 -4.82 8.10 6.91
N GLU A 113 -5.97 7.50 7.23
CA GLU A 113 -6.24 6.90 8.54
C GLU A 113 -5.21 5.82 8.88
N SER A 114 -4.85 4.98 7.90
CA SER A 114 -3.81 3.97 8.07
C SER A 114 -2.44 4.58 8.38
N ILE A 115 -2.07 5.71 7.77
CA ILE A 115 -0.84 6.44 8.10
C ILE A 115 -0.87 6.88 9.56
N VAL A 116 -1.95 7.52 9.99
CA VAL A 116 -2.08 8.06 11.35
C VAL A 116 -2.03 6.93 12.39
N GLU A 117 -2.75 5.85 12.15
CA GLU A 117 -2.77 4.67 13.02
C GLU A 117 -1.38 4.06 13.15
N CYS A 118 -0.69 3.84 12.03
CA CYS A 118 0.65 3.27 12.00
C CYS A 118 1.69 4.16 12.66
N MET A 119 1.64 5.48 12.41
CA MET A 119 2.52 6.45 13.05
C MET A 119 2.35 6.39 14.57
N SER A 120 1.09 6.48 15.05
CA SER A 120 0.77 6.44 16.48
C SER A 120 1.28 5.15 17.14
N GLY A 121 1.07 4.00 16.49
CA GLY A 121 1.50 2.70 17.00
C GLY A 121 3.03 2.57 17.07
N LEU A 122 3.74 3.01 16.03
CA LEU A 122 5.19 2.89 15.95
C LEU A 122 5.93 3.85 16.88
N VAL A 123 5.46 5.09 17.02
CA VAL A 123 6.03 6.06 17.97
C VAL A 123 5.83 5.56 19.40
N THR A 124 4.61 5.17 19.78
CA THR A 124 4.31 4.68 21.14
C THR A 124 5.10 3.41 21.47
N GLY A 125 5.11 2.43 20.55
CA GLY A 125 5.88 1.20 20.73
C GLY A 125 7.40 1.43 20.77
N GLY A 126 7.91 2.44 20.07
CA GLY A 126 9.31 2.88 20.14
C GLY A 126 9.67 3.46 21.50
N GLU A 127 8.82 4.33 22.05
CA GLU A 127 9.01 4.90 23.38
C GLU A 127 9.03 3.85 24.50
N GLU A 128 8.15 2.85 24.44
CA GLU A 128 8.14 1.76 25.41
C GLU A 128 9.41 0.90 25.35
N LYS A 129 9.91 0.59 24.14
CA LYS A 129 11.17 -0.13 23.97
C LYS A 129 12.37 0.63 24.55
N LEU A 130 12.42 1.95 24.38
CA LEU A 130 13.49 2.79 24.94
C LEU A 130 13.44 2.90 26.47
N LYS A 131 12.24 2.96 27.06
CA LYS A 131 12.07 2.97 28.52
C LYS A 131 12.51 1.64 29.17
N ASN A 132 12.27 0.51 28.49
CA ASN A 132 12.62 -0.83 28.99
C ASN A 132 14.08 -1.25 28.71
N ALA A 133 14.83 -0.47 27.94
CA ALA A 133 16.23 -0.72 27.62
C ALA A 133 17.23 0.02 28.54
N LYS A 134 16.74 0.77 29.53
CA LYS A 134 17.52 1.43 30.60
C LYS A 134 17.36 0.68 31.91
#